data_AF-A0A5C7M917-F1
#
_entry.id   AF-A0A5C7M917-F1
#
_cell.length_a   1.000
_cell.length_b   1.000
_cell.length_c   1.000
_cell.angle_alpha   90.00
_cell.angle_beta   90.00
_cell.angle_gamma   90.00
#
_symmetry.space_group_name_H-M   'P 1'
#
loop_
_entity.id
_entity.type
_entity.pdbx_description
1 polymer ?
#
loop_
_entity_poly.entity_id
_entity_poly.type
_entity_poly.pdbx_seq_one_letter_code
_entity_poly.pdbx_strand_id
1 'polypeptide(L)'
;MSIIIDQVLTPDAPHPTDPQRNVAGQFVKGSSASPGRRKRSEEQAILTAIDAACPPEELQKLLGEAITWAREYKSPKAVMAIAQFVVGYRIGTPVQRSISASGKLENLLSRLGEMDEDEFSVLEAEMRRG
;
A
#
# COMPACT_ATOMS: atom_id res chain seq x y z
N MET A 1 -37.42 -26.16 9.89
CA MET A 1 -35.97 -26.24 10.17
C MET A 1 -35.40 -24.84 10.09
N SER A 2 -35.25 -24.18 11.24
CA SER A 2 -34.68 -22.84 11.36
C SER A 2 -33.24 -22.96 11.85
N ILE A 3 -32.28 -22.48 11.06
CA ILE A 3 -30.89 -22.39 11.49
C ILE A 3 -30.72 -21.01 12.15
N ILE A 4 -30.54 -21.03 13.47
CA ILE A 4 -30.24 -19.88 14.31
C ILE A 4 -28.78 -19.50 14.06
N ILE A 5 -28.54 -18.30 13.53
CA ILE A 5 -27.21 -17.70 13.42
C ILE A 5 -26.98 -16.88 14.68
N ASP A 6 -26.66 -17.56 15.78
CA ASP A 6 -26.08 -16.94 16.98
C ASP A 6 -24.57 -17.20 16.96
N GLN A 7 -23.84 -16.44 16.13
CA GLN A 7 -22.41 -16.23 16.35
C GLN A 7 -22.25 -14.93 17.13
N VAL A 8 -22.19 -15.14 18.44
CA VAL A 8 -21.73 -14.25 19.50
C VAL A 8 -20.55 -13.38 19.03
N LEU A 9 -20.74 -12.05 19.01
CA LEU A 9 -19.65 -11.10 19.11
C LEU A 9 -18.84 -11.43 20.36
N THR A 10 -17.68 -12.07 20.17
CA THR A 10 -16.70 -12.19 21.24
C THR A 10 -16.04 -10.82 21.39
N PRO A 11 -16.03 -10.19 22.58
CA PRO A 11 -15.27 -8.96 22.77
C PRO A 11 -13.78 -9.27 22.59
N ASP A 12 -13.10 -8.44 21.80
CA ASP A 12 -11.67 -8.54 21.53
C ASP A 12 -10.90 -8.82 22.82
N ALA A 13 -10.25 -9.98 22.86
CA ALA A 13 -9.23 -10.23 23.87
C ALA A 13 -8.20 -9.10 23.82
N PRO A 14 -7.70 -8.59 24.96
CA PRO A 14 -6.66 -7.56 24.95
C PRO A 14 -5.49 -8.07 24.12
N HIS A 15 -5.22 -7.39 23.00
CA HIS A 15 -4.06 -7.70 22.17
C HIS A 15 -2.82 -7.77 23.06
N PRO A 16 -1.99 -8.83 22.95
CA PRO A 16 -0.73 -8.88 23.68
C PRO A 16 0.00 -7.57 23.38
N THR A 17 0.42 -6.86 24.41
CA THR A 17 1.22 -5.64 24.30
C THR A 17 2.35 -5.93 23.33
N ASP A 18 2.24 -5.36 22.13
CA ASP A 18 3.23 -5.52 21.08
C ASP A 18 4.59 -5.19 21.73
N PRO A 19 5.56 -6.12 21.81
CA PRO A 19 6.83 -5.90 22.53
C PRO A 19 7.65 -4.74 21.93
N GLN A 20 7.18 -4.21 20.82
CA GLN A 20 7.73 -3.10 20.06
C GLN A 20 7.09 -1.76 20.40
N ARG A 21 6.06 -1.71 21.28
CA ARG A 21 5.34 -0.48 21.64
C ARG A 21 5.34 -0.23 23.15
N ASN A 22 5.50 1.02 23.54
CA ASN A 22 5.40 1.45 24.93
C ASN A 22 3.91 1.57 25.36
N VAL A 23 3.69 1.85 26.64
CA VAL A 23 2.35 2.03 27.24
C VAL A 23 1.55 3.18 26.59
N ALA A 24 2.24 4.13 25.96
CA ALA A 24 1.64 5.23 25.19
C ALA A 24 1.40 4.87 23.71
N GLY A 25 1.59 3.60 23.31
CA GLY A 25 1.39 3.12 21.94
C GLY A 25 2.49 3.50 20.94
N GLN A 26 3.54 4.19 21.38
CA GLN A 26 4.67 4.60 20.55
C GLN A 26 5.66 3.45 20.39
N PHE A 27 6.29 3.37 19.22
CA PHE A 27 7.36 2.41 18.98
C PHE A 27 8.54 2.65 19.92
N VAL A 28 9.01 1.58 20.57
CA VAL A 28 10.19 1.62 21.43
C VAL A 28 11.42 1.95 20.58
N LYS A 29 12.32 2.79 21.08
CA LYS A 29 13.57 3.15 20.39
C LYS A 29 14.37 1.88 20.07
N GLY A 30 14.69 1.67 18.80
CA GLY A 30 15.37 0.45 18.32
C GLY A 30 14.44 -0.68 17.90
N SER A 31 13.11 -0.53 18.05
CA SER A 31 12.16 -1.46 17.43
C SER A 31 12.16 -1.25 15.91
N SER A 32 12.25 -2.36 15.16
CA SER A 32 12.02 -2.33 13.72
C SER A 32 10.55 -2.00 13.49
N ALA A 33 10.24 -0.74 13.20
CA ALA A 33 8.88 -0.20 13.13
C ALA A 33 8.00 -0.79 12.01
N SER A 34 8.45 -1.83 11.31
CA SER A 34 7.62 -2.56 10.37
C SER A 34 8.12 -3.98 10.26
N PRO A 35 7.23 -5.00 10.24
CA PRO A 35 7.57 -6.26 9.61
C PRO A 35 8.06 -5.90 8.22
N GLY A 36 9.31 -6.20 7.91
CA GLY A 36 9.85 -5.96 6.57
C GLY A 36 8.95 -6.57 5.49
N ARG A 37 9.18 -6.21 4.23
CA ARG A 37 8.40 -6.77 3.13
C ARG A 37 8.29 -8.29 3.27
N ARG A 38 7.05 -8.81 3.22
CA ARG A 38 6.79 -10.24 3.31
C ARG A 38 7.62 -10.99 2.28
N LYS A 39 8.00 -12.23 2.61
CA LYS A 39 8.80 -13.03 1.69
C LYS A 39 8.01 -13.23 0.40
N ARG A 40 8.69 -13.13 -0.74
CA ARG A 40 8.06 -13.31 -2.07
C ARG A 40 7.30 -14.64 -2.19
N SER A 41 7.74 -15.68 -1.49
CA SER A 41 7.07 -16.98 -1.41
C SER A 41 5.70 -16.90 -0.71
N GLU A 42 5.58 -16.10 0.33
CA GLU A 42 4.32 -15.89 1.06
C GLU A 42 3.33 -15.07 0.21
N GLU A 43 3.83 -14.03 -0.46
CA GLU A 43 3.04 -13.24 -1.41
C GLU A 43 2.49 -14.14 -2.54
N GLN A 44 3.32 -15.01 -3.11
CA GLN A 44 2.92 -15.93 -4.17
C GLN A 44 1.88 -16.95 -3.69
N ALA A 45 2.05 -17.50 -2.49
CA ALA A 45 1.08 -18.44 -1.91
C ALA A 45 -0.30 -17.79 -1.72
N ILE A 46 -0.33 -16.53 -1.28
CA ILE A 46 -1.58 -15.76 -1.14
C ILE A 46 -2.23 -15.53 -2.51
N LEU A 47 -1.46 -15.10 -3.52
CA LEU A 47 -2.00 -14.89 -4.87
C LEU A 47 -2.58 -16.19 -5.44
N THR A 48 -1.88 -17.31 -5.26
CA THR A 48 -2.34 -18.62 -5.73
C THR A 48 -3.62 -19.06 -5.01
N ALA A 49 -3.75 -18.78 -3.71
CA ALA A 49 -4.96 -19.06 -2.94
C ALA A 49 -6.15 -18.18 -3.39
N ILE A 50 -5.89 -16.92 -3.75
CA ILE A 50 -6.92 -16.01 -4.30
C ILE A 50 -7.40 -16.51 -5.66
N ASP A 51 -6.48 -16.87 -6.55
CA ASP A 51 -6.80 -17.40 -7.88
C ASP A 51 -7.58 -18.72 -7.79
N ALA A 52 -7.26 -19.56 -6.81
CA ALA A 52 -7.99 -20.80 -6.56
C ALA A 52 -9.39 -20.56 -5.96
N ALA A 53 -9.54 -19.53 -5.12
CA ALA A 53 -10.80 -19.20 -4.46
C ALA A 53 -11.78 -18.46 -5.37
N CYS A 54 -11.29 -17.71 -6.36
CA CYS A 54 -12.13 -17.00 -7.32
C CYS A 54 -11.55 -17.15 -8.74
N PRO A 55 -11.88 -18.24 -9.44
CA PRO A 55 -11.44 -18.41 -10.82
C PRO A 55 -11.99 -17.29 -11.71
N PRO A 56 -11.26 -16.90 -12.77
CA PRO A 56 -11.60 -15.75 -13.59
C PRO A 56 -12.97 -15.84 -14.28
N GLU A 57 -13.47 -17.06 -14.50
CA GLU A 57 -14.80 -17.30 -15.06
C GLU A 57 -15.92 -16.96 -14.08
N GLU A 58 -15.75 -17.29 -12.80
CA GLU A 58 -16.72 -16.96 -11.75
C GLU A 58 -16.73 -15.46 -11.48
N LEU A 59 -15.56 -14.81 -11.53
CA LEU A 59 -15.45 -13.37 -11.41
C LEU A 59 -16.27 -12.64 -12.49
N GLN A 60 -16.28 -13.14 -13.72
CA GLN A 60 -17.09 -12.55 -14.80
C GLN A 60 -18.60 -12.66 -14.52
N LYS A 61 -19.06 -13.80 -13.99
CA LYS A 61 -20.46 -14.00 -13.62
C LYS A 61 -20.88 -13.03 -12.50
N LEU A 62 -20.06 -12.94 -11.44
CA LEU A 62 -20.26 -12.01 -10.33
C LEU A 62 -20.31 -10.55 -10.78
N LEU A 63 -19.44 -10.14 -11.69
CA LEU A 63 -19.46 -8.79 -12.26
C LEU A 63 -20.72 -8.52 -13.07
N GLY A 64 -21.21 -9.50 -13.83
CA GLY A 64 -22.48 -9.39 -14.55
C GLY A 64 -23.68 -9.21 -13.63
N GLU A 65 -23.73 -9.97 -12.54
CA GLU A 65 -24.77 -9.85 -11.50
C GLU A 65 -24.68 -8.49 -10.78
N ALA A 66 -23.48 -8.07 -10.41
CA ALA A 66 -23.26 -6.77 -9.76
C ALA A 66 -23.70 -5.59 -10.64
N ILE A 67 -23.48 -5.65 -11.96
CA ILE A 67 -23.99 -4.63 -12.91
C ILE A 67 -25.52 -4.64 -12.95
N THR A 68 -26.12 -5.82 -12.90
CA THR A 68 -27.58 -5.97 -12.91
C THR A 68 -28.18 -5.32 -11.66
N TRP A 69 -27.64 -5.62 -10.48
CA TRP A 69 -28.05 -4.95 -9.23
C TRP A 69 -27.78 -3.45 -9.25
N ALA A 70 -26.62 -3.01 -9.73
CA ALA A 70 -26.29 -1.59 -9.80
C ALA A 70 -27.27 -0.80 -10.68
N ARG A 71 -27.77 -1.43 -11.76
CA ARG A 71 -28.83 -0.87 -12.62
C ARG A 71 -30.19 -0.88 -11.92
N GLU A 72 -30.54 -1.97 -11.24
CA GLU A 72 -31.79 -2.12 -10.49
C GLU A 72 -31.93 -1.06 -9.39
N TYR A 73 -30.86 -0.85 -8.61
CA TYR A 73 -30.79 0.17 -7.57
C TYR A 73 -30.45 1.58 -8.08
N LYS A 74 -30.38 1.78 -9.41
CA LYS A 74 -30.07 3.06 -10.07
C LYS A 74 -28.87 3.81 -9.46
N SER A 75 -27.81 3.07 -9.12
CA SER A 75 -26.62 3.63 -8.48
C SER A 75 -25.50 3.82 -9.50
N PRO A 76 -25.35 5.03 -10.09
CA PRO A 76 -24.28 5.29 -11.06
C PRO A 76 -22.88 5.17 -10.43
N LYS A 77 -22.75 5.41 -9.12
CA LYS A 77 -21.49 5.19 -8.39
C LYS A 77 -21.08 3.73 -8.36
N ALA A 78 -22.04 2.82 -8.16
CA ALA A 78 -21.76 1.38 -8.16
C ALA A 78 -21.33 0.91 -9.56
N VAL A 79 -22.00 1.39 -10.61
CA VAL A 79 -21.61 1.10 -12.01
C VAL A 79 -20.19 1.59 -12.29
N MET A 80 -19.84 2.81 -11.85
CA MET A 80 -18.49 3.37 -12.03
C MET A 80 -17.43 2.57 -11.28
N ALA A 81 -17.70 2.15 -10.04
CA ALA A 81 -16.79 1.33 -9.25
C ALA A 81 -16.52 -0.03 -9.91
N ILE A 82 -17.57 -0.68 -10.43
CA ILE A 82 -17.43 -1.94 -11.17
C ILE A 82 -16.62 -1.72 -12.46
N ALA A 83 -16.90 -0.67 -13.22
CA ALA A 83 -16.13 -0.36 -14.43
C ALA A 83 -14.64 -0.09 -14.12
N GLN A 84 -14.35 0.67 -13.07
CA GLN A 84 -12.99 0.96 -12.63
C GLN A 84 -12.26 -0.32 -12.17
N PHE A 85 -12.95 -1.22 -11.47
CA PHE A 85 -12.41 -2.53 -11.10
C PHE A 85 -12.08 -3.37 -12.34
N VAL A 86 -12.98 -3.46 -13.32
CA VAL A 86 -12.75 -4.24 -14.56
C VAL A 86 -11.57 -3.69 -15.35
N VAL A 87 -11.47 -2.36 -15.49
CA VAL A 87 -10.33 -1.71 -16.16
C VAL A 87 -9.03 -2.01 -15.42
N GLY A 88 -9.03 -1.87 -14.09
CA GLY A 88 -7.87 -2.18 -13.26
C GLY A 88 -7.44 -3.65 -13.33
N TYR A 89 -8.39 -4.57 -13.44
CA TYR A 89 -8.12 -6.00 -13.58
C TYR A 89 -7.54 -6.36 -14.96
N ARG A 90 -8.04 -5.74 -16.04
CA ARG A 90 -7.60 -6.06 -17.42
C ARG A 90 -6.32 -5.37 -17.85
N ILE A 91 -6.18 -4.09 -17.52
CA ILE A 91 -5.10 -3.22 -18.00
C ILE A 91 -4.02 -3.05 -16.93
N GLY A 92 -4.32 -3.46 -15.69
CA GLY A 92 -3.53 -3.13 -14.51
C GLY A 92 -3.94 -1.76 -13.96
N THR A 93 -3.90 -1.62 -12.64
CA THR A 93 -4.03 -0.29 -12.03
C THR A 93 -2.75 0.50 -12.28
N PRO A 94 -2.84 1.79 -12.68
CA PRO A 94 -1.65 2.62 -12.81
C PRO A 94 -0.97 2.73 -11.44
N VAL A 95 0.16 2.04 -11.29
CA VAL A 95 0.98 2.15 -10.09
C VAL A 95 1.61 3.54 -10.13
N GLN A 96 1.21 4.40 -9.20
CA GLN A 96 1.84 5.68 -9.00
C GLN A 96 3.28 5.41 -8.53
N ARG A 97 4.22 5.45 -9.47
CA ARG A 97 5.64 5.40 -9.14
C ARG A 97 5.90 6.64 -8.29
N SER A 98 6.30 6.46 -7.04
CA SER A 98 6.94 7.53 -6.30
C SER A 98 8.22 7.85 -7.05
N ILE A 99 8.17 8.88 -7.89
CA ILE A 99 9.37 9.52 -8.39
C ILE A 99 9.99 10.15 -7.14
N SER A 100 10.90 9.43 -6.47
CA SER A 100 11.80 10.05 -5.51
C SER A 100 12.41 11.23 -6.23
N ALA A 101 12.16 12.44 -5.72
CA ALA A 101 12.54 13.69 -6.36
C ALA A 101 14.06 13.72 -6.62
N SER A 102 14.47 13.27 -7.80
CA SER A 102 15.84 13.40 -8.30
C SER A 102 16.21 14.88 -8.43
N GLY A 103 15.22 15.77 -8.54
CA GLY A 103 15.41 17.22 -8.61
C GLY A 103 16.23 17.80 -7.46
N LYS A 104 16.20 17.24 -6.23
CA LYS A 104 17.06 17.74 -5.15
C LYS A 104 18.53 17.37 -5.37
N LEU A 105 18.79 16.16 -5.87
CA LEU A 105 20.15 15.71 -6.19
C LEU A 105 20.67 16.41 -7.44
N GLU A 106 19.85 16.53 -8.48
CA GLU A 106 20.17 17.25 -9.72
C GLU A 106 20.46 18.72 -9.44
N ASN A 107 19.66 19.39 -8.60
CA ASN A 107 19.94 20.78 -8.20
C ASN A 107 21.21 20.91 -7.36
N LEU A 108 21.53 19.93 -6.51
CA LEU A 108 22.79 19.90 -5.74
C LEU A 108 23.99 19.69 -6.67
N LEU A 109 23.88 18.79 -7.65
CA LEU A 109 24.93 18.51 -8.62
C LEU A 109 25.15 19.68 -9.58
N SER A 110 24.08 20.32 -10.05
CA SER A 110 24.19 21.54 -10.87
C SER A 110 24.83 22.68 -10.08
N ARG A 111 24.40 22.90 -8.83
CA ARG A 111 25.00 23.92 -7.97
C ARG A 111 26.47 23.63 -7.70
N LEU A 112 26.84 22.36 -7.49
CA LEU A 112 28.24 21.96 -7.30
C LEU A 112 29.10 22.17 -8.56
N GLY A 113 28.52 22.01 -9.75
CA GLY A 113 29.22 22.26 -11.02
C GLY A 113 29.35 23.74 -11.39
N GLU A 114 28.55 24.61 -10.78
CA GLU A 114 28.57 26.07 -10.97
C GLU A 114 29.43 26.81 -9.93
N MET A 115 29.85 26.14 -8.85
CA MET A 115 30.70 26.73 -7.81
C MET A 115 32.13 26.94 -8.31
N ASP A 116 32.70 28.09 -7.97
CA ASP A 116 34.12 28.38 -8.21
C ASP A 116 35.02 27.76 -7.11
N GLU A 117 36.33 27.69 -7.38
CA GLU A 117 37.30 27.05 -6.47
C GLU A 117 37.37 27.74 -5.09
N ASP A 118 37.08 29.03 -5.03
CA ASP A 118 37.07 29.81 -3.80
C ASP A 118 35.83 29.47 -2.94
N GLU A 119 34.64 29.42 -3.55
CA GLU A 119 33.39 29.03 -2.87
C GLU A 119 33.43 27.57 -2.41
N PHE A 120 34.04 26.69 -3.21
CA PHE A 120 34.25 25.29 -2.84
C PHE A 120 35.19 25.14 -1.64
N SER A 121 36.28 25.90 -1.60
CA SER A 121 37.25 25.86 -0.50
C SER A 121 36.65 26.31 0.84
N VAL A 122 35.75 27.29 0.83
CA VAL A 122 35.02 27.75 2.02
C VAL A 122 34.06 26.67 2.52
N LEU A 123 33.30 26.05 1.61
CA LEU A 123 32.36 24.97 1.94
C LEU A 123 33.10 23.75 2.53
N GLU A 124 34.24 23.36 1.97
CA GLU A 124 35.06 22.25 2.47
C GLU A 124 35.58 22.54 3.90
N ALA A 125 36.04 23.77 4.14
CA ALA A 125 36.51 24.19 5.46
C ALA A 125 35.38 24.17 6.51
N GLU A 126 34.15 24.48 6.11
CA GLU A 126 32.96 24.44 6.97
C GLU A 126 32.54 22.99 7.27
N MET A 127 32.57 22.09 6.28
CA MET A 127 32.28 20.66 6.47
C MET A 127 33.30 19.93 7.35
N ARG A 128 34.58 20.34 7.35
CA ARG A 128 35.60 19.76 8.24
C ARG A 128 35.48 20.24 9.70
N ARG A 129 34.70 21.29 9.97
CA ARG A 129 34.47 21.83 11.32
C ARG A 129 33.22 21.30 12.01
N GLY A 130 32.28 20.71 11.28
CA GLY A 130 31.08 20.04 11.81
C GLY A 130 31.32 18.57 12.10
#